data_AF-A0A921BLF3-F1
#
_entry.id   AF-A0A921BLF3-F1
#
_cell.length_a   1.000
_cell.length_b   1.000
_cell.length_c   1.000
_cell.angle_alpha   90.00
_cell.angle_beta   90.00
_cell.angle_gamma   90.00
#
_symmetry.space_group_name_H-M   'P 1'
#
loop_
_entity.id
_entity.type
_entity.pdbx_description
1 polymer ?
#
loop_
_entity_poly.entity_id
_entity_poly.type
_entity_poly.pdbx_seq_one_letter_code
_entity_poly.pdbx_strand_id
1 'polypeptide(L)'
;MTAPDDPVPGSPSDRPPSVDRLARSLADSGLPHPLLVDAARAAVAEGDPAGAADRARDLVDETRRALLTEVVNATGVLLHTNLGRAPWGNHGG
;
A
#
# COMPACT_ATOMS: atom_id res chain seq x y z
N MET A 1 35.99 1.04 21.52
CA MET A 1 34.68 0.68 22.09
C MET A 1 33.71 1.75 21.65
N THR A 2 33.12 1.58 20.47
CA THR A 2 32.18 2.52 19.85
C THR A 2 30.93 1.70 19.54
N ALA A 3 29.76 2.22 19.92
CA ALA A 3 28.49 1.51 19.78
C ALA A 3 28.14 1.25 18.30
N PRO A 4 27.38 0.20 17.99
CA PRO A 4 26.77 0.06 16.68
C PRO A 4 25.78 1.20 16.43
N ASP A 5 25.73 1.69 15.19
CA ASP A 5 24.73 2.64 14.72
C ASP A 5 23.39 1.89 14.62
N ASP A 6 22.47 2.14 15.55
CA ASP A 6 21.17 1.48 15.61
C ASP A 6 20.19 2.24 14.69
N PRO A 7 19.67 1.63 13.60
CA PRO A 7 18.84 2.35 12.65
C PRO A 7 17.48 2.69 13.26
N VAL A 8 17.29 3.96 13.61
CA VAL A 8 16.06 4.49 14.19
C VAL A 8 14.84 4.21 13.26
N PRO A 9 13.82 3.46 13.73
CA PRO A 9 12.67 3.14 12.90
C PRO A 9 11.76 4.37 12.71
N GLY A 10 11.51 4.74 11.45
CA GLY A 10 10.39 5.61 11.08
C GLY A 10 10.69 7.11 11.02
N SER A 11 11.67 7.53 10.19
CA SER A 11 11.75 8.94 9.77
C SER A 11 10.65 9.26 8.73
N PRO A 12 9.96 10.41 8.82
CA PRO A 12 8.91 10.80 7.86
C PRO A 12 9.40 11.06 6.42
N SER A 13 10.71 10.92 6.18
CA SER A 13 11.37 11.06 4.87
C SER A 13 11.43 9.76 4.04
N ASP A 14 10.97 8.61 4.56
CA ASP A 14 11.00 7.30 3.86
C ASP A 14 10.05 7.23 2.64
N ARG A 15 9.18 8.22 2.49
CA ARG A 15 8.16 8.30 1.45
C ARG A 15 8.52 9.44 0.49
N PRO A 16 8.79 9.16 -0.80
CA PRO A 16 9.05 10.21 -1.78
C PRO A 16 7.91 11.25 -1.80
N PRO A 17 8.20 12.54 -2.04
CA PRO A 17 7.16 13.59 -2.01
C PRO A 17 6.07 13.39 -3.08
N SER A 18 6.36 12.68 -4.17
CA SER A 18 5.37 12.24 -5.15
C SER A 18 4.42 11.17 -4.59
N VAL A 19 4.95 10.17 -3.87
CA VAL A 19 4.20 9.09 -3.23
C VAL A 19 3.32 9.63 -2.10
N ASP A 20 3.84 10.52 -1.26
CA ASP A 20 3.06 11.16 -0.19
C ASP A 20 1.93 12.05 -0.76
N ARG A 21 2.21 12.85 -1.81
CA ARG A 21 1.18 13.62 -2.50
C ARG A 21 0.09 12.72 -3.10
N LEU A 22 0.48 11.63 -3.77
CA LEU A 22 -0.45 10.68 -4.37
C LEU A 22 -1.32 10.01 -3.31
N ALA A 23 -0.73 9.50 -2.23
CA ALA A 23 -1.49 8.90 -1.14
C ALA A 23 -2.43 9.89 -0.44
N ARG A 24 -2.04 11.17 -0.30
CA ARG A 24 -2.93 12.21 0.24
C ARG A 24 -4.12 12.49 -0.67
N SER A 25 -3.97 12.35 -1.99
CA SER A 25 -5.08 12.45 -2.94
C SER A 25 -6.05 11.25 -2.92
N LEU A 26 -5.70 10.18 -2.21
CA LEU A 26 -6.50 8.96 -2.04
C LEU A 26 -7.15 8.87 -0.64
N ALA A 27 -7.02 9.91 0.18
CA ALA A 27 -7.50 9.92 1.57
C ALA A 27 -9.02 9.68 1.70
N ASP A 28 -9.80 10.13 0.71
CA ASP A 28 -11.27 10.00 0.70
C ASP A 28 -11.77 8.56 0.47
N SER A 29 -10.87 7.61 0.16
CA SER A 29 -11.21 6.19 -0.04
C SER A 29 -11.65 5.46 1.24
N GLY A 30 -11.33 6.01 2.42
CA GLY A 30 -11.63 5.41 3.72
C GLY A 30 -10.64 4.34 4.19
N LEU A 31 -9.55 4.08 3.46
CA LEU A 31 -8.49 3.17 3.92
C LEU A 31 -7.48 3.87 4.87
N PRO A 32 -6.83 3.11 5.78
CA PRO A 32 -5.70 3.62 6.56
C PRO A 32 -4.58 4.18 5.69
N HIS A 33 -4.04 5.34 6.07
CA HIS A 33 -2.96 6.03 5.34
C HIS A 33 -1.71 5.17 5.01
N PRO A 34 -1.30 4.17 5.83
CA PRO A 34 -0.26 3.22 5.41
C PRO A 34 -0.55 2.53 4.07
N LEU A 35 -1.75 1.95 3.90
CA LEU A 35 -2.16 1.25 2.68
C LEU A 35 -2.24 2.18 1.47
N LEU A 36 -2.67 3.43 1.68
CA LEU A 36 -2.71 4.45 0.62
C LEU A 36 -1.31 4.74 0.05
N VAL A 37 -0.29 4.74 0.91
CA VAL A 37 1.09 4.89 0.46
C VAL A 37 1.64 3.62 -0.15
N ASP A 38 1.29 2.44 0.34
CA ASP A 38 1.76 1.20 -0.29
C ASP A 38 1.21 1.07 -1.72
N ALA A 39 -0.06 1.44 -1.94
CA ALA A 39 -0.66 1.59 -3.27
C ALA A 39 0.04 2.66 -4.12
N ALA A 40 0.28 3.86 -3.56
CA ALA A 40 0.99 4.94 -4.26
C ALA A 40 2.45 4.58 -4.61
N ARG A 41 3.13 3.82 -3.74
CA ARG A 41 4.51 3.34 -3.95
C ARG A 41 4.54 2.28 -5.05
N ALA A 42 3.59 1.34 -5.05
CA ALA A 42 3.44 0.34 -6.11
C ALA A 42 3.15 0.98 -7.47
N ALA A 43 2.21 1.92 -7.54
CA ALA A 43 1.88 2.64 -8.77
C ALA A 43 3.04 3.46 -9.33
N VAL A 44 3.84 4.12 -8.47
CA VAL A 44 5.06 4.82 -8.90
C VAL A 44 6.17 3.86 -9.33
N ALA A 45 6.23 2.65 -8.75
CA ALA A 45 7.22 1.64 -9.10
C ALA A 45 6.99 1.01 -10.49
N GLU A 46 5.77 1.07 -11.03
CA GLU A 46 5.48 0.64 -12.42
C GLU A 46 6.06 1.60 -13.49
N GLY A 47 6.58 2.77 -13.09
CA GLY A 47 7.37 3.64 -13.96
C GLY A 47 6.57 4.54 -14.92
N ASP A 48 5.24 4.44 -14.94
CA ASP A 48 4.36 5.39 -15.66
C ASP A 48 3.80 6.47 -14.72
N PRO A 49 4.37 7.69 -14.70
CA PRO A 49 3.87 8.78 -13.87
C PRO A 49 2.53 9.37 -14.34
N ALA A 50 2.08 9.09 -15.57
CA ALA A 50 0.78 9.51 -16.06
C ALA A 50 -0.33 8.58 -15.55
N GLY A 51 -0.15 7.27 -15.70
CA GLY A 51 -1.05 6.23 -15.19
C GLY A 51 -0.99 6.02 -13.67
N ALA A 52 0.09 6.41 -12.99
CA ALA A 52 0.28 6.17 -11.54
C ALA A 52 -0.89 6.65 -10.66
N ALA A 53 -1.58 7.73 -11.04
CA ALA A 53 -2.73 8.23 -10.27
C ALA A 53 -3.93 7.27 -10.33
N ASP A 54 -4.24 6.74 -11.51
CA ASP A 54 -5.36 5.82 -11.72
C ASP A 54 -4.99 4.41 -11.23
N ARG A 55 -3.76 3.97 -11.50
CA ARG A 55 -3.21 2.72 -10.98
C ARG A 55 -3.26 2.64 -9.45
N ALA A 56 -2.98 3.74 -8.75
CA ALA A 56 -3.08 3.80 -7.30
C ALA A 56 -4.54 3.81 -6.80
N ARG A 57 -5.50 4.35 -7.58
CA ARG A 57 -6.94 4.22 -7.28
C ARG A 57 -7.40 2.77 -7.41
N ASP A 58 -7.01 2.09 -8.48
CA ASP A 58 -7.35 0.69 -8.71
C ASP A 58 -6.86 -0.19 -7.55
N LEU A 59 -5.59 -0.04 -7.15
CA LEU A 59 -5.00 -0.76 -6.00
C LEU A 59 -5.70 -0.47 -4.68
N VAL A 60 -6.16 0.77 -4.45
CA VAL A 60 -6.95 1.16 -3.28
C VAL A 60 -8.34 0.52 -3.30
N ASP A 61 -9.00 0.50 -4.46
CA ASP A 61 -10.31 -0.12 -4.64
C ASP A 61 -10.26 -1.65 -4.49
N GLU A 62 -9.23 -2.29 -5.06
CA GLU A 62 -8.92 -3.72 -4.87
C GLU A 62 -8.72 -4.02 -3.38
N THR A 63 -7.87 -3.26 -2.69
CA THR A 63 -7.60 -3.42 -1.26
C THR A 63 -8.87 -3.23 -0.42
N ARG A 64 -9.70 -2.24 -0.73
CA ARG A 64 -10.98 -2.00 -0.04
C ARG A 64 -11.97 -3.15 -0.25
N ARG A 65 -12.08 -3.67 -1.48
CA ARG A 65 -12.94 -4.82 -1.81
C ARG A 65 -12.45 -6.10 -1.13
N ALA A 66 -11.13 -6.31 -1.09
CA ALA A 66 -10.51 -7.41 -0.35
C ALA A 66 -10.84 -7.33 1.14
N LEU A 67 -10.57 -6.19 1.80
CA LEU A 67 -10.86 -5.99 3.23
C LEU A 67 -12.35 -6.12 3.57
N LEU A 68 -13.27 -5.65 2.71
CA LEU A 68 -14.70 -5.83 2.92
C LEU A 68 -15.11 -7.31 2.80
N THR A 69 -14.57 -8.03 1.81
CA THR A 69 -14.80 -9.47 1.64
C THR A 69 -14.26 -10.24 2.85
N GLU A 70 -13.02 -9.94 3.25
CA GLU A 70 -12.38 -10.46 4.45
C GLU A 70 -13.22 -10.18 5.71
N VAL A 71 -13.67 -8.95 5.97
CA VAL A 71 -14.46 -8.63 7.17
C VAL A 71 -15.86 -9.26 7.16
N VAL A 72 -16.53 -9.38 6.00
CA VAL A 72 -17.76 -10.18 5.88
C VAL A 72 -17.48 -11.62 6.30
N ASN A 73 -16.33 -12.16 5.89
CA ASN A 73 -15.92 -13.49 6.31
C ASN A 73 -15.69 -13.55 7.85
N ALA A 74 -15.33 -12.47 8.54
CA ALA A 74 -14.92 -12.49 9.95
C ALA A 74 -15.99 -12.89 10.95
N THR A 75 -17.22 -12.49 10.70
CA THR A 75 -18.31 -12.55 11.69
C THR A 75 -19.05 -13.88 11.72
N GLY A 76 -18.61 -14.89 10.95
CA GLY A 76 -19.32 -16.17 10.82
C GLY A 76 -19.35 -16.78 9.42
N VAL A 77 -18.46 -16.36 8.51
CA VAL A 77 -17.90 -17.27 7.51
C VAL A 77 -16.46 -17.58 7.97
N LEU A 78 -15.37 -17.17 7.29
CA LEU A 78 -14.00 -17.32 7.80
C LEU A 78 -13.08 -16.13 7.42
N LEU A 79 -13.02 -15.04 8.22
CA LEU A 79 -11.83 -14.17 8.21
C LEU A 79 -10.74 -14.96 8.92
N HIS A 80 -10.01 -15.73 8.13
CA HIS A 80 -8.63 -15.99 8.46
C HIS A 80 -7.81 -15.02 7.66
N THR A 81 -7.22 -14.08 8.40
CA THR A 81 -6.34 -13.01 7.95
C THR A 81 -5.31 -13.54 6.96
N ASN A 82 -5.58 -13.38 5.67
CA ASN A 82 -4.63 -13.73 4.62
C ASN A 82 -4.31 -12.53 3.73
N LEU A 83 -4.12 -11.39 4.40
CA LEU A 83 -3.07 -10.40 4.11
C LEU A 83 -1.64 -11.01 3.97
N GLY A 84 -1.50 -12.33 4.08
CA GLY A 84 -0.35 -13.08 3.59
C GLY A 84 -0.26 -13.05 2.06
N ARG A 85 0.63 -12.17 1.58
CA ARG A 85 1.22 -12.10 0.23
C ARG A 85 0.41 -11.31 -0.80
N ALA A 86 0.89 -10.11 -1.08
CA ALA A 86 0.78 -9.54 -2.41
C ALA A 86 1.38 -10.54 -3.44
N PRO A 87 0.66 -10.90 -4.51
CA PRO A 87 1.25 -11.65 -5.61
C PRO A 87 2.15 -10.70 -6.41
N TRP A 88 3.43 -10.66 -6.08
CA TRP A 88 4.45 -10.05 -6.95
C TRP A 88 4.69 -10.97 -8.15
N GLY A 89 3.70 -11.00 -9.03
CA GLY A 89 3.66 -11.79 -10.24
C GLY A 89 4.52 -11.18 -11.34
N ASN A 90 5.81 -11.54 -11.33
CA ASN A 90 6.62 -11.71 -12.53
C ASN A 90 6.63 -10.53 -13.53
N HIS A 91 7.48 -9.53 -13.31
CA HIS A 91 8.04 -8.78 -14.44
C HIS A 91 9.11 -9.66 -15.10
N GLY A 92 8.81 -10.16 -16.30
CA GLY A 92 9.69 -11.07 -17.03
C GLY A 92 10.75 -10.32 -17.83
N GLY A 93 11.95 -10.90 -17.90
CA GLY A 93 13.11 -10.45 -18.67
C GLY A 93 14.22 -11.48 -18.61
#